data_AF-A0A0F9KDS1-F1
#
_entry.id   AF-A0A0F9KDS1-F1
#
_cell.length_a   1.000
_cell.length_b   1.000
_cell.length_c   1.000
_cell.angle_alpha   90.00
_cell.angle_beta   90.00
_cell.angle_gamma   90.00
#
_symmetry.space_group_name_H-M   'P 1'
#
loop_
_entity.id
_entity.type
_entity.pdbx_description
1 polymer ?
#
loop_
_entity_poly.entity_id
_entity_poly.type
_entity_poly.pdbx_seq_one_letter_code
_entity_poly.pdbx_strand_id
1 'polypeptide(L)'
;MGFLDLMLPDTFLENLELCAFIFNQSEVTLSEIYSSFKIKRIRLKNKIKEMIKLKLITIEKIAAENDIKITSTDTLGLLFEAFLEQVNSEKSYERDIIHKGIGKKRRRDKYDNIIIRSTPQLADFLETMHFLVRSTENQLKKKGYI
;
A
#
# COMPACT_ATOMS: atom_id res chain seq x y z
N MET A 1 -9.35 -1.78 -13.42
CA MET A 1 -9.24 -2.87 -12.43
C MET A 1 -7.77 -3.12 -12.19
N GLY A 2 -7.23 -2.44 -11.17
CA GLY A 2 -5.80 -2.43 -10.85
C GLY A 2 -5.34 -3.68 -10.10
N PHE A 3 -4.01 -3.80 -9.93
CA PHE A 3 -3.31 -4.86 -9.20
C PHE A 3 -3.71 -5.00 -7.73
N LEU A 4 -4.46 -4.04 -7.19
CA LEU A 4 -4.90 -4.03 -5.80
C LEU A 4 -6.42 -4.10 -5.64
N ASP A 5 -7.20 -3.87 -6.71
CA ASP A 5 -8.63 -3.55 -6.57
C ASP A 5 -9.55 -4.75 -6.31
N LEU A 6 -9.08 -5.99 -6.54
CA LEU A 6 -9.92 -7.20 -6.48
C LEU A 6 -9.15 -8.44 -5.95
N MET A 7 -8.28 -8.23 -4.96
CA MET A 7 -7.47 -9.31 -4.39
C MET A 7 -8.00 -9.81 -3.05
N LEU A 8 -7.76 -11.09 -2.77
CA LEU A 8 -7.94 -11.61 -1.41
C LEU A 8 -7.07 -10.79 -0.44
N PRO A 9 -7.54 -10.53 0.79
CA PRO A 9 -6.83 -9.70 1.77
C PRO A 9 -5.34 -10.04 1.92
N ASP A 10 -5.01 -11.32 2.03
CA ASP A 10 -3.62 -11.78 2.18
C ASP A 10 -2.76 -11.44 0.96
N THR A 11 -3.33 -11.54 -0.24
CA THR A 11 -2.62 -11.25 -1.50
C THR A 11 -2.48 -9.75 -1.72
N PHE A 12 -3.45 -8.96 -1.27
CA PHE A 12 -3.38 -7.50 -1.23
C PHE A 12 -2.23 -7.04 -0.31
N LEU A 13 -2.15 -7.55 0.91
CA LEU A 13 -1.07 -7.19 1.85
C LEU A 13 0.30 -7.58 1.32
N GLU A 14 0.46 -8.82 0.81
CA GLU A 14 1.73 -9.27 0.23
C GLU A 14 2.18 -8.36 -0.94
N ASN A 15 1.24 -7.91 -1.76
CA ASN A 15 1.50 -7.00 -2.87
C ASN A 15 1.85 -5.59 -2.40
N LEU A 16 1.12 -5.06 -1.42
CA LEU A 16 1.37 -3.75 -0.86
C LEU A 16 2.73 -3.70 -0.14
N GLU A 17 3.09 -4.76 0.58
CA GLU A 17 4.38 -4.89 1.25
C GLU A 17 5.53 -4.89 0.24
N LEU A 18 5.40 -5.64 -0.84
CA LEU A 18 6.40 -5.67 -1.91
C LEU A 18 6.53 -4.30 -2.62
N CYS A 19 5.40 -3.62 -2.87
CA CYS A 19 5.40 -2.24 -3.37
C CYS A 19 6.12 -1.29 -2.41
N ALA A 20 5.82 -1.36 -1.11
CA ALA A 20 6.38 -0.48 -0.10
C ALA A 20 7.89 -0.71 0.05
N PHE A 21 8.32 -1.97 0.03
CA PHE A 21 9.72 -2.35 0.05
C PHE A 21 10.52 -1.75 -1.12
N ILE A 22 10.04 -1.96 -2.35
CA ILE A 22 10.69 -1.42 -3.56
C ILE A 22 10.72 0.11 -3.51
N PHE A 23 9.61 0.75 -3.14
CA PHE A 23 9.53 2.20 -3.06
C PHE A 23 10.50 2.78 -2.02
N ASN A 24 10.62 2.11 -0.88
CA ASN A 24 11.45 2.56 0.24
C ASN A 24 12.94 2.47 -0.04
N GLN A 25 13.36 1.42 -0.74
CA GLN A 25 14.76 1.24 -1.14
C GLN A 25 15.12 2.02 -2.41
N SER A 26 14.12 2.48 -3.18
CA SER A 26 14.23 3.18 -4.48
C SER A 26 14.81 2.34 -5.62
N GLU A 27 15.80 1.52 -5.32
CA GLU A 27 16.43 0.55 -6.21
C GLU A 27 16.70 -0.73 -5.43
N VAL A 28 16.31 -1.87 -6.00
CA VAL A 28 16.52 -3.20 -5.42
C VAL A 28 16.81 -4.23 -6.50
N THR A 29 17.47 -5.32 -6.15
CA THR A 29 17.66 -6.45 -7.06
C THR A 29 16.58 -7.53 -6.85
N LEU A 30 16.34 -8.35 -7.87
CA LEU A 30 15.39 -9.46 -7.76
C LEU A 30 15.85 -10.49 -6.72
N SER A 31 17.16 -10.69 -6.56
CA SER A 31 17.73 -11.55 -5.52
C SER A 31 17.46 -11.03 -4.10
N GLU A 32 17.60 -9.73 -3.87
CA GLU A 32 17.25 -9.08 -2.60
C GLU A 32 15.77 -9.31 -2.25
N ILE A 33 14.86 -9.04 -3.18
CA ILE A 33 13.43 -9.26 -2.94
C ILE A 33 13.15 -10.74 -2.61
N TYR A 34 13.78 -11.66 -3.33
CA TYR A 34 13.62 -13.10 -3.06
C TYR A 34 14.11 -13.48 -1.66
N SER A 35 15.24 -12.90 -1.23
CA SER A 35 15.81 -13.15 0.10
C SER A 35 14.93 -12.62 1.22
N SER A 36 14.31 -11.44 1.03
CA SER A 36 13.48 -10.79 2.04
C SER A 36 12.10 -11.42 2.17
N PHE A 37 11.46 -11.78 1.06
CA PHE A 37 10.03 -12.12 1.06
C PHE A 37 9.70 -13.62 1.14
N LYS A 38 10.67 -14.54 1.03
CA LYS A 38 10.42 -16.00 0.99
C LYS A 38 9.32 -16.43 -0.01
N ILE A 39 9.03 -15.61 -1.03
CA ILE A 39 8.02 -15.88 -2.06
C ILE A 39 8.62 -16.84 -3.09
N LYS A 40 7.83 -17.82 -3.56
CA LYS A 40 8.25 -18.71 -4.66
C LYS A 40 8.65 -17.89 -5.90
N ARG A 41 9.82 -18.18 -6.47
CA ARG A 41 10.41 -17.43 -7.61
C ARG A 41 9.45 -17.22 -8.79
N ILE A 42 8.60 -18.21 -9.11
CA ILE A 42 7.58 -18.11 -10.17
C ILE A 42 6.52 -17.05 -9.83
N ARG A 43 6.02 -17.04 -8.59
CA ARG A 43 5.03 -16.06 -8.13
C ARG A 43 5.60 -14.66 -8.10
N LEU A 44 6.83 -14.50 -7.61
CA LEU A 44 7.52 -13.22 -7.61
C LEU A 44 7.67 -12.66 -9.03
N LYS A 45 8.11 -13.48 -9.99
CA LYS A 45 8.21 -13.06 -11.41
C LYS A 45 6.87 -12.59 -11.98
N ASN A 46 5.76 -13.25 -11.65
CA ASN A 46 4.43 -12.83 -12.10
C ASN A 46 4.04 -11.47 -11.51
N LYS A 47 4.26 -11.26 -10.21
CA LYS A 47 4.00 -9.98 -9.54
C LYS A 47 4.82 -8.84 -10.16
N ILE A 48 6.12 -9.05 -10.36
CA ILE A 48 6.99 -8.08 -11.02
C ILE A 48 6.50 -7.77 -12.44
N LYS A 49 6.08 -8.78 -13.21
CA LYS A 49 5.52 -8.58 -14.55
C LYS A 49 4.25 -7.72 -14.54
N GLU A 50 3.37 -7.92 -13.56
CA GLU A 50 2.17 -7.10 -13.38
C GLU A 50 2.50 -5.65 -12.98
N MET A 51 3.46 -5.46 -12.07
CA MET A 51 3.91 -4.12 -11.66
C MET A 51 4.55 -3.35 -12.82
N ILE A 52 5.32 -4.02 -13.70
CA ILE A 52 5.84 -3.42 -14.94
C ILE A 52 4.69 -3.02 -15.87
N LYS A 53 3.69 -3.90 -16.05
CA LYS A 53 2.51 -3.61 -16.90
C LYS A 53 1.75 -2.37 -16.42
N LEU A 54 1.70 -2.16 -15.11
CA LEU A 54 1.09 -0.98 -14.48
C LEU A 54 2.03 0.22 -14.36
N LYS A 55 3.25 0.13 -14.90
CA LYS A 55 4.27 1.18 -14.84
C LYS A 55 4.59 1.63 -13.42
N LEU A 56 4.48 0.74 -12.44
CA LEU A 56 4.85 0.97 -11.03
C LEU A 56 6.36 0.82 -10.82
N ILE A 57 6.99 -0.02 -11.63
CA ILE A 57 8.43 -0.29 -11.57
C ILE A 57 9.00 -0.35 -12.98
N THR A 58 10.29 -0.09 -13.06
CA THR A 58 11.14 -0.32 -14.23
C THR A 58 12.17 -1.39 -13.90
N ILE A 59 12.61 -2.12 -14.94
CA ILE A 59 13.61 -3.18 -14.77
C ILE A 59 14.79 -2.97 -15.72
N GLU A 60 15.99 -3.26 -15.22
CA GLU A 60 17.23 -3.25 -15.98
C GLU A 60 18.00 -4.54 -15.71
N LYS A 61 18.56 -5.14 -16.77
CA LYS A 61 19.35 -6.37 -16.61
C LYS A 61 20.79 -6.01 -16.26
N ILE A 62 21.28 -6.50 -15.12
CA ILE A 62 22.68 -6.38 -14.73
C ILE A 62 23.44 -7.57 -15.32
N ALA A 63 24.18 -7.34 -16.41
CA ALA A 63 24.91 -8.40 -17.10
C ALA A 63 26.03 -9.02 -16.24
N ALA A 64 26.65 -8.23 -15.36
CA ALA A 64 27.75 -8.66 -14.51
C ALA A 64 27.36 -9.71 -13.45
N GLU A 65 26.14 -9.60 -12.91
CA GLU A 65 25.66 -10.42 -11.79
C GLU A 65 24.61 -11.46 -12.22
N ASN A 66 24.22 -11.46 -13.50
CA ASN A 66 23.09 -12.23 -14.00
C ASN A 66 21.78 -11.97 -13.21
N ASP A 67 21.60 -10.74 -12.73
CA ASP A 67 20.43 -10.33 -11.95
C ASP A 67 19.63 -9.20 -12.63
N ILE A 68 18.47 -8.90 -12.05
CA ILE A 68 17.55 -7.88 -12.52
C ILE A 68 17.47 -6.79 -11.46
N LYS A 69 17.88 -5.58 -11.84
CA LYS A 69 17.66 -4.35 -11.09
C LYS A 69 16.23 -3.89 -11.29
N ILE A 70 15.57 -3.52 -10.20
CA ILE A 70 14.19 -3.06 -10.15
C ILE A 70 14.22 -1.66 -9.53
N THR A 71 13.66 -0.70 -10.23
CA THR A 71 13.60 0.70 -9.78
C THR A 71 12.15 1.15 -9.66
N SER A 72 11.85 1.91 -8.59
CA SER A 72 10.53 2.50 -8.40
C SER A 72 10.29 3.63 -9.41
N THR A 73 9.08 3.71 -9.98
CA THR A 73 8.69 4.85 -10.84
C THR A 73 7.86 5.88 -10.07
N ASP A 74 7.59 7.02 -10.71
CA ASP A 74 6.73 8.06 -10.15
C ASP A 74 5.30 7.58 -9.89
N THR A 75 4.78 6.69 -10.74
CA THR A 75 3.44 6.10 -10.59
C THR A 75 3.29 5.38 -9.25
N LEU A 76 4.36 4.74 -8.76
CA LEU A 76 4.35 4.09 -7.46
C LEU A 76 4.35 5.10 -6.32
N GLY A 77 5.02 6.25 -6.50
CA GLY A 77 4.95 7.38 -5.56
C GLY A 77 3.53 7.93 -5.45
N LEU A 78 2.89 8.24 -6.57
CA LEU A 78 1.50 8.71 -6.63
C LEU A 78 0.52 7.71 -6.00
N LEU A 79 0.76 6.41 -6.16
CA LEU A 79 -0.04 5.37 -5.52
C LEU A 79 0.07 5.45 -3.99
N PHE A 80 1.28 5.58 -3.44
CA PHE A 80 1.46 5.69 -1.99
C PHE A 80 0.99 7.02 -1.41
N GLU A 81 1.11 8.11 -2.17
CA GLU A 81 0.52 9.41 -1.82
C GLU A 81 -1.00 9.29 -1.65
N ALA A 82 -1.69 8.73 -2.65
CA ALA A 82 -3.14 8.53 -2.60
C ALA A 82 -3.57 7.62 -1.43
N PHE A 83 -2.84 6.53 -1.17
CA PHE A 83 -3.11 5.68 0.00
C PHE A 83 -2.88 6.43 1.31
N LEU A 84 -1.82 7.23 1.42
CA LEU A 84 -1.52 7.98 2.63
C LEU A 84 -2.57 9.06 2.91
N GLU A 85 -3.03 9.76 1.87
CA GLU A 85 -4.15 10.70 1.96
C GLU A 85 -5.41 10.01 2.47
N GLN A 86 -5.74 8.83 1.93
CA GLN A 86 -6.89 8.05 2.38
C GLN A 86 -6.77 7.69 3.88
N VAL A 87 -5.64 7.11 4.30
CA VAL A 87 -5.39 6.73 5.71
C VAL A 87 -5.48 7.94 6.66
N ASN A 88 -5.00 9.10 6.23
CA ASN A 88 -5.06 10.31 7.04
C ASN A 88 -6.47 10.93 7.05
N SER A 89 -7.23 10.81 5.96
CA SER A 89 -8.63 11.27 5.88
C SER A 89 -9.55 10.43 6.77
N GLU A 90 -9.36 9.12 6.87
CA GLU A 90 -10.14 8.24 7.75
C GLU A 90 -9.95 8.60 9.23
N LYS A 91 -8.73 8.98 9.64
CA LYS A 91 -8.46 9.49 11.00
C LYS A 91 -9.20 10.79 11.30
N SER A 92 -9.45 11.63 10.30
CA SER A 92 -10.21 12.86 10.49
C SER A 92 -11.71 12.56 10.68
N TYR A 93 -12.24 11.56 9.97
CA TYR A 93 -13.64 11.14 10.08
C TYR A 93 -13.96 10.52 11.44
N GLU A 94 -13.09 9.66 11.98
CA GLU A 94 -13.24 9.09 13.32
C GLU A 94 -13.21 10.16 14.43
N ARG A 95 -12.29 11.13 14.31
CA ARG A 95 -12.20 12.26 15.26
C ARG A 95 -13.44 13.16 15.20
N ASP A 96 -13.98 13.39 14.01
CA ASP A 96 -15.18 14.20 13.79
C ASP A 96 -16.45 13.56 14.37
N ILE A 97 -16.57 12.23 14.33
CA ILE A 97 -17.66 11.49 14.97
C ILE A 97 -17.60 11.66 16.49
N ILE A 98 -16.40 11.61 17.08
CA ILE A 98 -16.21 11.79 18.52
C ILE A 98 -16.49 13.24 18.94
N HIS A 99 -16.12 14.24 18.12
CA HIS A 99 -16.29 15.66 18.44
C HIS A 99 -17.70 16.22 18.16
N LYS A 100 -18.48 15.61 17.26
CA LYS A 100 -19.88 16.02 16.98
C LYS A 100 -20.91 15.44 17.97
N GLY A 101 -20.45 14.77 19.03
CA GLY A 101 -21.26 14.22 20.11
C GLY A 101 -21.89 15.21 21.09
N ILE A 102 -21.84 16.53 20.84
CA ILE A 102 -22.53 17.53 21.66
C ILE A 102 -23.38 18.45 20.77
N GLY A 103 -24.66 18.11 20.68
CA GLY A 103 -25.74 19.09 20.43
C GLY A 103 -26.04 19.42 18.97
N LYS A 104 -26.76 18.54 18.26
CA LYS A 104 -27.88 18.91 17.37
C LYS A 104 -28.62 17.66 16.90
N LYS A 105 -29.93 17.59 17.15
CA LYS A 105 -30.84 16.55 16.63
C LYS A 105 -30.82 16.59 15.10
N ARG A 106 -30.03 15.74 14.45
CA ARG A 106 -30.16 15.45 13.03
C ARG A 106 -31.16 14.31 12.83
N ARG A 107 -32.00 14.43 11.81
CA ARG A 107 -32.88 13.35 11.35
C ARG A 107 -31.97 12.18 10.97
N ARG A 108 -32.19 11.02 11.60
CA ARG A 108 -31.41 9.79 11.38
C ARG A 108 -31.60 9.35 9.93
N ASP A 109 -30.55 9.40 9.13
CA ASP A 109 -30.51 8.63 7.91
C ASP A 109 -30.38 7.14 8.26
N LYS A 110 -30.93 6.25 7.43
CA LYS A 110 -31.10 4.82 7.77
C LYS A 110 -29.76 4.09 8.01
N TYR A 111 -28.65 4.73 7.64
CA TYR A 111 -27.30 4.20 7.69
C TYR A 111 -26.35 4.97 8.64
N ASP A 112 -26.82 6.04 9.29
CA ASP A 112 -25.99 6.90 10.17
C ASP A 112 -25.49 6.21 11.46
N ASN A 113 -25.98 5.01 11.76
CA ASN A 113 -25.63 4.24 12.97
C ASN A 113 -24.85 2.95 12.68
N ILE A 114 -24.34 2.74 11.45
CA ILE A 114 -23.47 1.60 11.19
C ILE A 114 -22.10 1.88 11.80
N ILE A 115 -21.98 1.64 13.10
CA ILE A 115 -20.70 1.41 13.75
C ILE A 115 -20.22 0.06 13.18
N ILE A 116 -19.40 0.10 12.14
CA ILE A 116 -18.74 -1.09 11.61
C ILE A 116 -17.77 -1.56 12.72
N ARG A 117 -18.22 -2.50 13.55
CA ARG A 117 -17.32 -3.21 14.45
C ARG A 117 -16.55 -4.18 13.58
N SER A 118 -15.29 -3.86 13.28
CA SER A 118 -14.38 -4.76 12.59
C SER A 118 -14.23 -6.05 13.39
N THR A 119 -14.24 -7.19 12.70
CA THR A 119 -13.75 -8.44 13.31
C THR A 119 -12.26 -8.24 13.67
N PRO A 120 -11.71 -8.97 14.65
CA PRO A 120 -10.28 -8.88 14.98
C PRO A 120 -9.38 -9.02 13.74
N GLN A 121 -9.70 -9.99 12.86
CA GLN A 121 -8.98 -10.20 11.60
C GLN A 121 -9.03 -8.99 10.66
N LEU A 122 -10.16 -8.29 10.59
CA LEU A 122 -10.27 -7.08 9.76
C LEU A 122 -9.50 -5.91 10.39
N ALA A 123 -9.48 -5.80 11.72
CA ALA A 123 -8.69 -4.78 12.41
C ALA A 123 -7.19 -4.99 12.17
N ASP A 124 -6.71 -6.23 12.32
CA ASP A 124 -5.30 -6.59 12.09
C ASP A 124 -4.89 -6.32 10.64
N PHE A 125 -5.78 -6.62 9.68
CA PHE A 125 -5.58 -6.30 8.26
C PHE A 125 -5.43 -4.80 8.01
N LEU A 126 -6.34 -3.98 8.54
CA LEU A 126 -6.31 -2.53 8.37
C LEU A 126 -5.09 -1.90 9.05
N GLU A 127 -4.73 -2.38 10.24
CA GLU A 127 -3.54 -1.91 10.96
C GLU A 127 -2.25 -2.22 10.20
N THR A 128 -2.15 -3.43 9.63
CA THR A 128 -1.00 -3.83 8.80
C THR A 128 -0.92 -2.98 7.54
N MET A 129 -2.04 -2.75 6.85
CA MET A 129 -2.10 -1.88 5.68
C MET A 129 -1.64 -0.45 6.02
N HIS A 130 -2.18 0.13 7.10
CA HIS A 130 -1.80 1.47 7.57
C HIS A 130 -0.31 1.56 7.91
N PHE A 131 0.25 0.54 8.55
CA PHE A 131 1.66 0.47 8.86
C PHE A 131 2.52 0.49 7.58
N LEU A 132 2.19 -0.35 6.60
CA LEU A 132 2.93 -0.42 5.33
C LEU A 132 2.90 0.90 4.57
N VAL A 133 1.72 1.54 4.48
CA VAL A 133 1.58 2.86 3.83
C VAL A 133 2.36 3.93 4.58
N ARG A 134 2.27 3.98 5.92
CA ARG A 134 3.02 4.98 6.70
C ARG A 134 4.53 4.79 6.64
N SER A 135 5.00 3.56 6.46
CA SER A 135 6.43 3.30 6.31
C SER A 135 7.04 4.03 5.11
N THR A 136 6.23 4.39 4.09
CA THR A 136 6.69 5.09 2.89
C THR A 136 6.68 6.61 3.01
N GLU A 137 6.11 7.18 4.07
CA GLU A 137 5.94 8.63 4.28
C GLU A 137 7.26 9.40 4.17
N ASN A 138 8.33 8.87 4.77
CA ASN A 138 9.64 9.52 4.72
C ASN A 138 10.20 9.58 3.30
N GLN A 139 9.93 8.57 2.48
CA GLN A 139 10.38 8.53 1.09
C GLN A 139 9.51 9.39 0.19
N LEU A 140 8.21 9.49 0.47
CA LEU A 140 7.32 10.46 -0.18
C LEU A 140 7.83 11.90 0.02
N LYS A 141 8.18 12.26 1.27
CA LYS A 141 8.78 13.58 1.59
C LYS A 141 10.10 13.81 0.85
N LYS A 142 11.01 12.83 0.89
CA LYS A 142 12.33 12.94 0.22
C LYS A 142 12.20 13.12 -1.29
N LYS A 143 11.21 12.49 -1.91
CA LYS A 143 10.95 12.58 -3.36
C LYS A 143 10.03 13.74 -3.74
N GLY A 144 9.52 14.51 -2.77
CA GLY A 144 8.74 15.73 -3.01
C GLY A 144 7.27 15.51 -3.37
N TYR A 145 6.69 14.36 -2.99
CA TYR A 145 5.25 14.10 -3.17
C TYR A 145 4.40 14.78 -2.09
N ILE A 146 4.93 14.96 -0.87
CA ILE A 146 4.25 15.56 0.28
C ILE A 146 5.19 16.47 1.09
#